data_AF-A0A8H3YH12-F1
#
_entry.id   AF-A0A8H3YH12-F1
#
_cell.length_a   1.000
_cell.length_b   1.000
_cell.length_c   1.000
_cell.angle_alpha   90.00
_cell.angle_beta   90.00
_cell.angle_gamma   90.00
#
_symmetry.space_group_name_H-M   'P 1'
#
loop_
_entity.id
_entity.type
_entity.pdbx_description
1 polymer ?
#
loop_
_entity_poly.entity_id
_entity_poly.type
_entity_poly.pdbx_seq_one_letter_code
_entity_poly.pdbx_strand_id
1 'polypeptide(L)'
;MARGRIATPEEEEEERDHKEESSRKKRRTANGKKASTSADADGNGSDSEGPLGEDEQETAAALRGWTVGTFTDKPVQATKVVLQQLRRSQDLLQSQIGAMETSVGKIQDVACALEDCRWGLPAKFSSKSKASSSKMKTKSARGETDGNDDEQEDPESETGVDEATEKRNEATAKSLEDKVKQLIDEIKIIDCRMKAVGEIISVLQQEEQVENMAAEMRRRFEKILGNYVKASDWTKYKNDKLYKDFKQAVWDIRHVDEACPPVSTFLEKGPDDPESDDDDIEMGGTTQDYKCPMTLMPYENAVSSTKCPHSFSAAAIREHITQSSRRSAKCPVAGCDKMLSLSDIKPNAMLQKKSDQVKARQLRRREEEEAADAEDAELIE
;
A
#
# COMPACT_ATOMS: atom_id res chain seq x y z
N MET A 1 18.44 32.95 -40.12
CA MET A 1 19.11 31.63 -40.19
C MET A 1 20.27 31.64 -39.21
N ALA A 2 20.07 31.09 -38.01
CA ALA A 2 21.14 30.79 -37.06
C ALA A 2 20.96 29.33 -36.67
N ARG A 3 21.87 28.46 -37.10
CA ARG A 3 21.87 27.05 -36.74
C ARG A 3 22.46 26.94 -35.34
N GLY A 4 21.63 26.61 -34.35
CA GLY A 4 22.09 26.24 -33.02
C GLY A 4 22.87 24.93 -33.08
N ARG A 5 24.10 24.93 -32.56
CA ARG A 5 24.95 23.74 -32.44
C ARG A 5 24.42 22.93 -31.24
N ILE A 6 23.99 21.69 -31.49
CA ILE A 6 23.61 20.74 -30.44
C ILE A 6 24.92 20.16 -29.90
N ALA A 7 25.18 20.33 -28.60
CA ALA A 7 26.34 19.77 -27.92
C ALA A 7 26.28 18.24 -27.96
N THR A 8 27.42 17.59 -28.17
CA THR A 8 27.48 16.12 -28.13
C THR A 8 27.44 15.63 -26.68
N PRO A 9 26.98 14.39 -26.43
CA PRO A 9 26.90 13.82 -25.09
C PRO A 9 28.25 13.82 -24.33
N GLU A 10 29.38 13.74 -25.04
CA GLU A 10 30.72 13.85 -24.45
C GLU A 10 31.03 15.28 -23.96
N GLU A 11 30.57 16.32 -24.67
CA GLU A 11 30.77 17.72 -24.24
C GLU A 11 29.93 18.05 -22.99
N GLU A 12 28.76 17.41 -22.81
CA GLU A 12 27.92 17.54 -21.60
C GLU A 12 28.46 16.78 -20.38
N GLU A 13 29.33 15.77 -20.59
CA GLU A 13 29.98 15.00 -19.53
C GLU A 13 31.21 15.75 -18.99
N GLU A 14 32.05 16.31 -19.88
CA GLU A 14 33.19 17.15 -19.48
C GLU A 14 32.77 18.43 -18.73
N GLU A 15 31.65 19.05 -19.11
CA GLU A 15 31.14 20.24 -18.40
C GLU A 15 30.64 19.89 -16.99
N ARG A 16 30.14 18.66 -16.78
CA ARG A 16 29.67 18.16 -15.48
C ARG A 16 30.83 17.94 -14.53
N ASP A 17 31.90 17.31 -15.01
CA ASP A 17 33.10 17.01 -14.23
C ASP A 17 33.83 18.29 -13.79
N HIS A 18 33.93 19.28 -14.68
CA HIS A 18 34.51 20.58 -14.34
C HIS A 18 33.72 21.33 -13.25
N LYS A 19 32.39 21.18 -13.24
CA LYS A 19 31.51 21.80 -12.24
C LYS A 19 31.62 21.10 -10.87
N GLU A 20 31.84 19.80 -10.86
CA GLU A 20 32.06 19.02 -9.63
C GLU A 20 33.44 19.30 -9.01
N GLU A 21 34.48 19.45 -9.83
CA GLU A 21 35.83 19.77 -9.35
C GLU A 21 35.92 21.21 -8.79
N SER A 22 35.26 22.17 -9.43
CA SER A 22 35.13 23.54 -8.93
C SER A 22 34.40 23.60 -7.58
N SER A 23 33.39 22.73 -7.39
CA SER A 23 32.64 22.59 -6.13
C SER A 23 33.48 21.97 -5.01
N ARG A 24 34.34 20.97 -5.32
CA ARG A 24 35.29 20.39 -4.35
C ARG A 24 36.36 21.40 -3.92
N LYS A 25 36.84 22.25 -4.83
CA LYS A 25 37.85 23.28 -4.53
C LYS A 25 37.30 24.39 -3.61
N LYS A 26 36.04 24.79 -3.78
CA LYS A 26 35.34 25.73 -2.87
C LYS A 26 35.13 25.18 -1.46
N ARG A 27 34.92 23.86 -1.29
CA ARG A 27 34.77 23.25 0.05
C ARG A 27 36.09 23.19 0.83
N ARG A 28 37.23 23.03 0.14
CA ARG A 28 38.56 23.00 0.76
C ARG A 28 39.01 24.37 1.28
N THR A 29 38.63 25.47 0.62
CA THR A 29 39.01 26.83 1.05
C THR A 29 38.15 27.37 2.20
N ALA A 30 36.93 26.84 2.38
CA ALA A 30 36.05 27.22 3.49
C ALA A 30 36.49 26.65 4.85
N ASN A 31 37.16 25.49 4.86
CA ASN A 31 37.54 24.79 6.11
C ASN A 31 38.89 25.25 6.69
N GLY A 32 39.70 26.01 5.94
CA GLY A 32 41.00 26.53 6.39
C GLY A 32 40.95 27.88 7.12
N LYS A 33 39.77 28.48 7.32
CA LYS A 33 39.60 29.83 7.87
C LYS A 33 39.09 29.89 9.33
N LYS A 34 39.00 28.76 10.03
CA LYS A 34 38.59 28.70 11.44
C LYS A 34 39.65 28.03 12.32
N ALA A 35 40.82 28.66 12.45
CA ALA A 35 41.79 28.34 13.50
C ALA A 35 42.78 29.51 13.68
N SER A 36 42.38 30.54 14.42
CA SER A 36 43.30 31.39 15.19
C SER A 36 42.50 32.34 16.08
N THR A 37 42.82 32.32 17.39
CA THR A 37 42.83 33.43 18.37
C THR A 37 42.49 32.91 19.77
N SER A 38 43.51 32.76 20.63
CA SER A 38 43.64 33.51 21.89
C SER A 38 44.84 33.00 22.67
N ALA A 39 45.46 33.95 23.36
CA ALA A 39 46.81 33.97 23.88
C ALA A 39 46.82 33.88 25.41
N ASP A 40 47.98 33.44 25.92
CA ASP A 40 48.68 33.79 27.17
C ASP A 40 47.96 33.76 28.54
N ALA A 41 48.51 32.96 29.47
CA ALA A 41 48.80 33.36 30.85
C ALA A 41 49.77 32.38 31.56
N ASP A 42 50.79 32.96 32.19
CA ASP A 42 51.88 32.37 32.97
C ASP A 42 51.46 31.58 34.23
N GLY A 43 52.33 30.64 34.67
CA GLY A 43 52.21 30.00 35.98
C GLY A 43 53.31 28.98 36.30
N ASN A 44 54.33 29.44 37.02
CA ASN A 44 55.48 28.72 37.59
C ASN A 44 55.08 27.56 38.54
N GLY A 45 55.84 26.46 38.55
CA GLY A 45 55.67 25.37 39.53
C GLY A 45 56.52 24.14 39.26
N SER A 46 57.74 24.13 39.78
CA SER A 46 58.61 22.97 39.96
C SER A 46 58.00 21.96 40.94
N ASP A 47 57.87 20.69 40.57
CA ASP A 47 58.04 19.58 41.52
C ASP A 47 58.27 18.24 40.81
N SER A 48 59.18 17.48 41.39
CA SER A 48 59.76 16.22 40.94
C SER A 48 59.04 15.02 41.53
N GLU A 49 58.51 14.07 40.75
CA GLU A 49 58.28 12.65 41.10
C GLU A 49 58.17 11.85 39.77
N GLY A 50 59.04 10.87 39.45
CA GLY A 50 58.88 9.46 39.81
C GLY A 50 58.21 8.66 38.66
N PRO A 51 58.78 7.53 38.16
CA PRO A 51 58.20 6.82 37.01
C PRO A 51 56.95 6.04 37.46
N LEU A 52 55.78 6.46 36.99
CA LEU A 52 54.51 5.76 37.21
C LEU A 52 54.32 4.66 36.17
N GLY A 53 53.90 3.50 36.68
CA GLY A 53 53.90 2.19 36.03
C GLY A 53 52.97 2.03 34.84
N GLU A 54 53.19 0.91 34.15
CA GLU A 54 52.58 0.47 32.90
C GLU A 54 51.07 0.15 33.01
N ASP A 55 50.46 0.33 34.18
CA ASP A 55 49.07 -0.05 34.47
C ASP A 55 48.03 1.05 34.14
N GLU A 56 48.44 2.29 33.83
CA GLU A 56 47.50 3.37 33.44
C GLU A 56 47.20 3.44 31.93
N GLN A 57 47.92 2.68 31.09
CA GLN A 57 47.65 2.65 29.65
C GLN A 57 46.42 1.82 29.27
N GLU A 58 46.02 0.86 30.12
CA GLU A 58 44.86 0.00 29.85
C GLU A 58 43.52 0.72 30.13
N THR A 59 43.50 1.70 31.03
CA THR A 59 42.28 2.44 31.41
C THR A 59 42.03 3.69 30.55
N ALA A 60 43.08 4.33 30.01
CA ALA A 60 42.95 5.47 29.10
C ALA A 60 42.44 5.09 27.69
N ALA A 61 42.61 3.82 27.28
CA ALA A 61 42.06 3.30 26.03
C ALA A 61 40.54 3.02 26.12
N ALA A 62 40.03 2.68 27.31
CA ALA A 62 38.62 2.37 27.53
C ALA A 62 37.70 3.61 27.51
N LEU A 63 38.27 4.82 27.66
CA LEU A 63 37.54 6.10 27.68
C LEU A 63 37.50 6.81 26.31
N ARG A 64 38.22 6.31 25.29
CA ARG A 64 38.04 6.77 23.91
C ARG A 64 36.77 6.12 23.38
N GLY A 65 35.69 6.91 23.29
CA GLY A 65 34.41 6.47 22.75
C GLY A 65 34.58 5.64 21.48
N TRP A 66 33.68 4.68 21.28
CA TRP A 66 33.72 3.75 20.16
C TRP A 66 33.86 4.51 18.84
N THR A 67 35.04 4.42 18.20
CA THR A 67 35.27 4.95 16.86
C THR A 67 35.04 3.82 15.85
N VAL A 68 34.65 4.16 14.61
CA VAL A 68 34.49 3.19 13.51
C VAL A 68 35.78 2.37 13.30
N GLY A 69 36.96 2.95 13.60
CA GLY A 69 38.25 2.27 13.48
C GLY A 69 38.61 1.31 14.63
N THR A 70 37.88 1.32 15.74
CA THR A 70 38.06 0.40 16.88
C THR A 70 37.01 -0.71 16.94
N PHE A 71 36.08 -0.73 15.98
CA PHE A 71 35.02 -1.74 15.93
C PHE A 71 35.54 -3.02 15.25
N THR A 72 35.52 -4.14 15.98
CA THR A 72 35.83 -5.47 15.45
C THR A 72 34.58 -6.32 15.49
N ASP A 73 34.20 -6.91 14.36
CA ASP A 73 33.11 -7.88 14.31
C ASP A 73 33.46 -9.09 15.19
N LYS A 74 32.56 -9.44 16.10
CA LYS A 74 32.69 -10.60 16.99
C LYS A 74 31.74 -11.70 16.51
N PRO A 75 32.15 -12.98 16.59
CA PRO A 75 31.28 -14.08 16.23
C PRO A 75 30.04 -14.10 17.10
N VAL A 76 28.88 -14.23 16.45
CA VAL A 76 27.59 -14.35 17.11
C VAL A 76 27.24 -15.83 17.23
N GLN A 77 27.13 -16.31 18.46
CA GLN A 77 26.76 -17.70 18.75
C GLN A 77 25.23 -17.90 18.74
N ALA A 78 24.82 -19.14 18.47
CA ALA A 78 23.44 -19.60 18.44
C ALA A 78 22.83 -19.75 19.85
N THR A 79 22.90 -18.68 20.65
CA THR A 79 22.27 -18.66 21.96
C THR A 79 20.75 -18.52 21.82
N LYS A 80 20.00 -19.03 22.80
CA LYS A 80 18.54 -18.87 22.85
C LYS A 80 18.10 -17.41 22.75
N VAL A 81 18.87 -16.50 23.35
CA VAL A 81 18.59 -15.06 23.35
C VAL A 81 18.74 -14.48 21.94
N VAL A 82 19.82 -14.81 21.22
CA VAL A 82 20.04 -14.36 19.83
C VAL A 82 18.94 -14.88 18.92
N LEU A 83 18.64 -16.18 18.98
CA LEU A 83 17.60 -16.78 18.15
C LEU A 83 16.21 -16.19 18.45
N GLN A 84 15.91 -15.91 19.72
CA GLN A 84 14.67 -15.24 20.10
C GLN A 84 14.60 -13.81 19.55
N GLN A 85 15.71 -13.07 19.57
CA GLN A 85 15.76 -11.71 19.04
C GLN A 85 15.58 -11.68 17.52
N LEU A 86 16.17 -12.62 16.78
CA LEU A 86 15.99 -12.75 15.33
C LEU A 86 14.55 -13.15 14.97
N ARG A 87 13.90 -14.01 15.75
CA ARG A 87 12.47 -14.33 15.54
C ARG A 87 11.58 -13.11 15.79
N ARG A 88 11.84 -12.35 16.87
CA ARG A 88 11.12 -11.10 17.15
C ARG A 88 11.28 -10.08 16.01
N SER A 89 12.46 -10.00 15.38
CA SER A 89 12.64 -9.10 14.24
C SER A 89 11.85 -9.57 13.01
N GLN A 90 11.75 -10.89 12.76
CA GLN A 90 10.84 -11.41 11.73
C GLN A 90 9.38 -11.06 12.03
N ASP A 91 8.92 -11.26 13.27
CA ASP A 91 7.54 -10.93 13.67
C ASP A 91 7.23 -9.44 13.45
N LEU A 92 8.20 -8.56 13.74
CA LEU A 92 8.06 -7.12 13.52
C LEU A 92 7.98 -6.78 12.02
N LEU A 93 8.84 -7.38 11.19
CA LEU A 93 8.79 -7.20 9.73
C LEU A 93 7.47 -7.71 9.15
N GLN A 94 6.97 -8.85 9.63
CA GLN A 94 5.67 -9.40 9.23
C GLN A 94 4.51 -8.48 9.64
N SER A 95 4.58 -7.90 10.83
CA SER A 95 3.61 -6.88 11.26
C SER A 95 3.65 -5.62 10.38
N GLN A 96 4.83 -5.21 9.91
CA GLN A 96 4.97 -4.08 8.99
C GLN A 96 4.34 -4.38 7.62
N ILE A 97 4.55 -5.59 7.08
CA ILE A 97 3.89 -6.05 5.85
C ILE A 97 2.37 -5.91 5.98
N GLY A 98 1.77 -6.45 7.05
CA GLY A 98 0.31 -6.36 7.25
C GLY A 98 -0.22 -4.92 7.35
N ALA A 99 0.57 -4.00 7.92
CA ALA A 99 0.21 -2.58 7.97
C ALA A 99 0.25 -1.90 6.58
N MET A 100 1.23 -2.27 5.74
CA MET A 100 1.31 -1.80 4.35
C MET A 100 0.19 -2.39 3.49
N GLU A 101 -0.13 -3.67 3.63
CA GLU A 101 -1.28 -4.30 2.95
C GLU A 101 -2.60 -3.61 3.31
N THR A 102 -2.79 -3.25 4.58
CA THR A 102 -3.95 -2.46 5.03
C THR A 102 -3.98 -1.08 4.38
N SER A 103 -2.81 -0.48 4.15
CA SER A 103 -2.69 0.83 3.49
C SER A 103 -3.02 0.75 2.00
N VAL A 104 -2.61 -0.33 1.31
CA VAL A 104 -3.04 -0.64 -0.07
C VAL A 104 -4.56 -0.74 -0.14
N GLY A 105 -5.20 -1.45 0.80
CA GLY A 105 -6.66 -1.55 0.85
C GLY A 105 -7.37 -0.20 1.00
N LYS A 106 -6.79 0.75 1.76
CA LYS A 106 -7.33 2.11 1.87
C LYS A 106 -7.17 2.91 0.58
N ILE A 107 -6.05 2.75 -0.12
CA ILE A 107 -5.83 3.39 -1.43
C ILE A 107 -6.82 2.85 -2.46
N GLN A 108 -7.05 1.54 -2.45
CA GLN A 108 -8.08 0.89 -3.26
C GLN A 108 -9.47 1.49 -2.98
N ASP A 109 -9.86 1.64 -1.71
CA ASP A 109 -11.15 2.28 -1.36
C ASP A 109 -11.28 3.71 -1.94
N VAL A 110 -10.20 4.50 -1.89
CA VAL A 110 -10.19 5.86 -2.44
C VAL A 110 -10.24 5.85 -3.96
N ALA A 111 -9.49 4.96 -4.61
CA ALA A 111 -9.54 4.80 -6.06
C ALA A 111 -10.95 4.40 -6.51
N CYS A 112 -11.60 3.49 -5.78
CA CYS A 112 -12.97 3.12 -6.05
C CYS A 112 -13.94 4.29 -5.89
N ALA A 113 -13.77 5.11 -4.84
CA ALA A 113 -14.60 6.28 -4.63
C ALA A 113 -14.41 7.36 -5.70
N LEU A 114 -13.19 7.55 -6.22
CA LEU A 114 -12.92 8.48 -7.32
C LEU A 114 -13.58 8.04 -8.63
N GLU A 115 -13.51 6.75 -8.92
CA GLU A 115 -14.18 6.16 -10.09
C GLU A 115 -15.70 6.25 -9.96
N ASP A 116 -16.24 6.07 -8.76
CA ASP A 116 -17.65 6.32 -8.49
C ASP A 116 -18.00 7.81 -8.77
N CYS A 117 -17.24 8.77 -8.23
CA CYS A 117 -17.47 10.22 -8.44
C CYS A 117 -17.42 10.65 -9.91
N ARG A 118 -16.55 10.02 -10.69
CA ARG A 118 -16.39 10.32 -12.12
C ARG A 118 -17.67 10.04 -12.92
N TRP A 119 -18.55 9.19 -12.40
CA TRP A 119 -19.88 8.91 -12.95
C TRP A 119 -21.01 9.60 -12.18
N GLY A 120 -20.73 10.72 -11.50
CA GLY A 120 -21.74 11.47 -10.77
C GLY A 120 -22.20 10.81 -9.46
N LEU A 121 -21.51 9.76 -8.99
CA LEU A 121 -21.90 9.09 -7.75
C LEU A 121 -21.40 9.86 -6.52
N PRO A 122 -22.23 10.07 -5.47
CA PRO A 122 -21.78 10.77 -4.28
C PRO A 122 -20.75 9.94 -3.49
N ALA A 123 -19.55 10.50 -3.29
CA ALA A 123 -18.53 9.92 -2.41
C ALA A 123 -19.07 9.74 -0.98
N LYS A 124 -19.35 8.50 -0.58
CA LYS A 124 -19.73 8.21 0.82
C LYS A 124 -18.48 8.04 1.68
N PHE A 125 -17.89 9.16 2.08
CA PHE A 125 -16.88 9.18 3.13
C PHE A 125 -17.57 8.87 4.47
N SER A 126 -17.35 7.68 5.02
CA SER A 126 -17.83 7.34 6.37
C SER A 126 -16.91 8.00 7.41
N SER A 127 -17.00 9.32 7.59
CA SER A 127 -16.45 10.00 8.75
C SER A 127 -17.45 9.89 9.91
N LYS A 128 -17.21 8.92 10.80
CA LYS A 128 -17.77 9.00 12.16
C LYS A 128 -17.05 10.11 12.91
N SER A 129 -17.50 11.34 12.76
CA SER A 129 -17.15 12.45 13.63
C SER A 129 -18.42 13.17 14.07
N LYS A 130 -18.79 12.94 15.33
CA LYS A 130 -19.83 13.69 16.03
C LYS A 130 -19.42 15.16 16.04
N ALA A 131 -20.21 16.04 15.43
CA ALA A 131 -20.09 17.48 15.62
C ALA A 131 -21.45 18.02 16.04
N SER A 132 -21.45 18.58 17.23
CA SER A 132 -22.58 19.05 18.01
C SER A 132 -23.24 20.30 17.40
N SER A 133 -24.55 20.38 17.59
CA SER A 133 -25.39 21.54 17.30
C SER A 133 -24.86 22.82 17.95
N SER A 134 -24.70 23.88 17.15
CA SER A 134 -24.64 25.26 17.63
C SER A 134 -25.71 26.07 16.89
N LYS A 135 -26.81 26.30 17.61
CA LYS A 135 -27.92 27.19 17.26
C LYS A 135 -27.42 28.63 17.34
N MET A 136 -27.40 29.36 16.24
CA MET A 136 -27.33 30.82 16.26
C MET A 136 -28.61 31.41 15.67
N LYS A 137 -29.16 32.34 16.45
CA LYS A 137 -30.47 32.95 16.36
C LYS A 137 -30.25 34.37 15.84
N THR A 138 -30.86 34.73 14.72
CA THR A 138 -31.01 36.14 14.34
C THR A 138 -32.47 36.42 13.98
N LYS A 139 -32.90 37.60 14.44
CA LYS A 139 -34.28 38.07 14.55
C LYS A 139 -34.74 38.76 13.26
N SER A 140 -36.00 38.54 12.91
CA SER A 140 -37.05 39.51 12.58
C SER A 140 -36.70 40.74 11.73
N ALA A 141 -37.33 40.83 10.55
CA ALA A 141 -38.07 42.02 10.14
C ALA A 141 -39.17 41.64 9.13
N ARG A 142 -40.37 42.16 9.36
CA ARG A 142 -41.57 42.12 8.52
C ARG A 142 -41.38 43.07 7.33
N GLY A 143 -41.84 42.66 6.15
CA GLY A 143 -42.04 43.52 4.99
C GLY A 143 -42.97 42.81 4.01
N GLU A 144 -44.25 43.19 4.04
CA GLU A 144 -45.25 42.84 3.04
C GLU A 144 -44.97 43.64 1.76
N THR A 145 -44.83 42.96 0.61
CA THR A 145 -45.14 43.52 -0.71
C THR A 145 -45.70 42.43 -1.60
N ASP A 146 -46.83 42.75 -2.19
CA ASP A 146 -47.62 42.00 -3.16
C ASP A 146 -46.88 41.61 -4.45
N GLY A 147 -47.36 40.49 -5.01
CA GLY A 147 -47.39 40.07 -6.41
C GLY A 147 -46.43 40.70 -7.42
N ASN A 148 -45.56 39.85 -7.97
CA ASN A 148 -45.34 39.81 -9.41
C ASN A 148 -45.01 38.37 -9.83
N ASP A 149 -45.80 37.85 -10.76
CA ASP A 149 -45.49 36.67 -11.56
C ASP A 149 -44.24 36.99 -12.41
N ASP A 150 -43.14 36.29 -12.13
CA ASP A 150 -41.96 36.24 -12.99
C ASP A 150 -41.61 34.75 -13.10
N GLU A 151 -41.83 34.21 -14.30
CA GLU A 151 -41.34 32.91 -14.75
C GLU A 151 -39.83 32.84 -14.49
N GLN A 152 -39.45 32.24 -13.37
CA GLN A 152 -38.11 31.71 -13.18
C GLN A 152 -38.07 30.39 -13.95
N GLU A 153 -37.58 30.47 -15.18
CA GLU A 153 -37.00 29.33 -15.88
C GLU A 153 -36.06 28.61 -14.91
N ASP A 154 -36.43 27.38 -14.54
CA ASP A 154 -35.57 26.47 -13.82
C ASP A 154 -34.25 26.33 -14.59
N PRO A 155 -33.08 26.59 -13.98
CA PRO A 155 -31.83 26.30 -14.65
C PRO A 155 -31.71 24.80 -14.78
N GLU A 156 -31.91 24.31 -16.00
CA GLU A 156 -31.63 22.95 -16.44
C GLU A 156 -30.31 22.48 -15.79
N SER A 157 -30.39 21.39 -15.03
CA SER A 157 -29.25 20.75 -14.40
C SER A 157 -28.36 20.14 -15.48
N GLU A 158 -27.48 20.93 -16.06
CA GLU A 158 -26.38 20.43 -16.89
C GLU A 158 -25.45 19.58 -16.01
N THR A 159 -25.60 18.25 -16.07
CA THR A 159 -24.68 17.26 -15.51
C THR A 159 -23.39 17.17 -16.34
N GLY A 160 -22.79 18.31 -16.65
CA GLY A 160 -21.49 18.40 -17.31
C GLY A 160 -20.37 18.34 -16.27
N VAL A 161 -19.75 17.17 -16.10
CA VAL A 161 -18.47 17.08 -15.38
C VAL A 161 -17.43 17.79 -16.25
N ASP A 162 -17.09 19.06 -15.93
CA ASP A 162 -16.17 19.87 -16.73
C ASP A 162 -14.87 19.11 -17.06
N GLU A 163 -14.38 19.20 -18.30
CA GLU A 163 -13.17 18.52 -18.82
C GLU A 163 -11.94 18.65 -17.88
N ALA A 164 -11.83 19.78 -17.17
CA ALA A 164 -10.78 20.02 -16.19
C ALA A 164 -10.86 19.12 -14.95
N THR A 165 -12.07 18.73 -14.54
CA THR A 165 -12.31 17.82 -13.42
C THR A 165 -12.04 16.37 -13.82
N GLU A 166 -12.38 15.97 -15.04
CA GLU A 166 -12.07 14.63 -15.55
C GLU A 166 -10.55 14.40 -15.65
N LYS A 167 -9.81 15.36 -16.23
CA LYS A 167 -8.33 15.31 -16.29
C LYS A 167 -7.69 15.22 -14.90
N ARG A 168 -8.25 15.93 -13.92
CA ARG A 168 -7.76 15.86 -12.53
C ARG A 168 -8.02 14.50 -11.90
N ASN A 169 -9.20 13.93 -12.14
CA ASN A 169 -9.56 12.61 -11.63
C ASN A 169 -8.67 11.52 -12.24
N GLU A 170 -8.41 11.58 -13.54
CA GLU A 170 -7.49 10.64 -14.21
C GLU A 170 -6.05 10.75 -13.68
N ALA A 171 -5.53 11.97 -13.52
CA ALA A 171 -4.21 12.18 -12.91
C ALA A 171 -4.15 11.66 -11.47
N THR A 172 -5.25 11.80 -10.71
CA THR A 172 -5.34 11.29 -9.34
C THR A 172 -5.39 9.76 -9.32
N ALA A 173 -6.17 9.13 -10.20
CA ALA A 173 -6.25 7.68 -10.33
C ALA A 173 -4.88 7.08 -10.66
N LYS A 174 -4.15 7.66 -11.61
CA LYS A 174 -2.77 7.27 -11.93
C LYS A 174 -1.84 7.42 -10.73
N SER A 175 -1.91 8.53 -10.01
CA SER A 175 -1.11 8.74 -8.80
C SER A 175 -1.41 7.72 -7.69
N LEU A 176 -2.65 7.26 -7.56
CA LEU A 176 -3.02 6.21 -6.60
C LEU A 176 -2.45 4.85 -7.03
N GLU A 177 -2.50 4.52 -8.31
CA GLU A 177 -1.88 3.32 -8.86
C GLU A 177 -0.36 3.29 -8.61
N ASP A 178 0.33 4.40 -8.86
CA ASP A 178 1.78 4.52 -8.59
C ASP A 178 2.09 4.31 -7.10
N LYS A 179 1.24 4.81 -6.20
CA LYS A 179 1.39 4.56 -4.75
C LYS A 179 1.15 3.10 -4.37
N VAL A 180 0.22 2.41 -5.03
CA VAL A 180 0.01 0.97 -4.82
C VAL A 180 1.27 0.21 -5.23
N LYS A 181 1.83 0.51 -6.41
CA LYS A 181 3.09 -0.09 -6.89
C LYS A 181 4.23 0.15 -5.90
N GLN A 182 4.41 1.39 -5.44
CA GLN A 182 5.44 1.73 -4.45
C GLN A 182 5.28 0.93 -3.15
N LEU A 183 4.05 0.79 -2.62
CA LEU A 183 3.83 0.00 -1.41
C LEU A 183 4.10 -1.49 -1.63
N ILE A 184 3.78 -2.03 -2.81
CA ILE A 184 4.12 -3.41 -3.15
C ILE A 184 5.64 -3.60 -3.19
N ASP A 185 6.37 -2.69 -3.82
CA ASP A 185 7.84 -2.69 -3.81
C ASP A 185 8.41 -2.68 -2.39
N GLU A 186 7.89 -1.82 -1.51
CA GLU A 186 8.30 -1.76 -0.10
C GLU A 186 7.98 -3.06 0.65
N ILE A 187 6.81 -3.66 0.43
CA ILE A 187 6.43 -4.96 0.98
C ILE A 187 7.42 -6.05 0.53
N LYS A 188 7.78 -6.09 -0.76
CA LYS A 188 8.74 -7.08 -1.29
C LYS A 188 10.13 -6.88 -0.70
N ILE A 189 10.57 -5.64 -0.50
CA ILE A 189 11.85 -5.34 0.17
C ILE A 189 11.84 -5.88 1.60
N ILE A 190 10.76 -5.67 2.34
CA ILE A 190 10.62 -6.17 3.72
C ILE A 190 10.57 -7.70 3.75
N ASP A 191 9.85 -8.33 2.82
CA ASP A 191 9.80 -9.79 2.68
C ASP A 191 11.19 -10.38 2.37
N CYS A 192 11.97 -9.72 1.49
CA CYS A 192 13.36 -10.10 1.22
C CYS A 192 14.24 -10.01 2.48
N ARG A 193 14.06 -8.98 3.31
CA ARG A 193 14.75 -8.86 4.61
C ARG A 193 14.35 -9.98 5.56
N MET A 194 13.06 -10.28 5.64
CA MET A 194 12.52 -11.34 6.50
C MET A 194 13.07 -12.72 6.11
N LYS A 195 13.17 -12.99 4.80
CA LYS A 195 13.82 -14.19 4.25
C LYS A 195 15.30 -14.25 4.60
N ALA A 196 16.05 -13.15 4.43
CA ALA A 196 17.46 -13.09 4.82
C ALA A 196 17.68 -13.39 6.31
N VAL A 197 16.84 -12.84 7.19
CA VAL A 197 16.87 -13.18 8.64
C VAL A 197 16.57 -14.66 8.86
N GLY A 198 15.59 -15.22 8.16
CA GLY A 198 15.23 -16.64 8.27
C GLY A 198 16.37 -17.56 7.86
N GLU A 199 17.10 -17.23 6.81
CA GLU A 199 18.27 -18.00 6.41
C GLU A 199 19.41 -17.92 7.45
N ILE A 200 19.62 -16.77 8.09
CA ILE A 200 20.62 -16.62 9.17
C ILE A 200 20.23 -17.47 10.39
N ILE A 201 18.94 -17.48 10.75
CA ILE A 201 18.46 -18.35 11.84
C ILE A 201 18.80 -19.81 11.51
N SER A 202 18.54 -20.26 10.29
CA SER A 202 18.85 -21.63 9.85
C SER A 202 20.35 -21.94 9.93
N VAL A 203 21.21 -20.99 9.55
CA VAL A 203 22.68 -21.16 9.60
C VAL A 203 23.16 -21.23 11.05
N LEU A 204 22.69 -20.33 11.93
CA LEU A 204 23.05 -20.38 13.35
C LEU A 204 22.65 -21.70 14.00
N GLN A 205 21.51 -22.26 13.61
CA GLN A 205 21.08 -23.57 14.11
C GLN A 205 21.97 -24.73 13.62
N GLN A 206 22.68 -24.58 12.51
CA GLN A 206 23.53 -25.61 11.91
C GLN A 206 25.02 -25.46 12.29
N GLU A 207 25.57 -24.25 12.19
CA GLU A 207 27.00 -23.95 12.30
C GLU A 207 27.39 -23.39 13.69
N GLU A 208 26.43 -23.26 14.60
CA GLU A 208 26.56 -22.79 15.99
C GLU A 208 27.06 -21.33 16.17
N GLN A 209 27.75 -20.76 15.18
CA GLN A 209 28.20 -19.35 15.18
C GLN A 209 28.32 -18.75 13.77
N VAL A 210 28.19 -17.42 13.69
CA VAL A 210 28.44 -16.62 12.48
C VAL A 210 29.41 -15.50 12.81
N GLU A 211 30.57 -15.44 12.15
CA GLU A 211 31.65 -14.49 12.45
C GLU A 211 31.25 -13.03 12.24
N ASN A 212 30.71 -12.71 11.06
CA ASN A 212 30.27 -11.36 10.71
C ASN A 212 28.78 -11.37 10.32
N MET A 213 27.93 -11.33 11.34
CA MET A 213 26.48 -11.35 11.14
C MET A 213 25.98 -10.20 10.27
N ALA A 214 26.56 -9.00 10.41
CA ALA A 214 26.12 -7.83 9.65
C ALA A 214 26.45 -7.95 8.16
N ALA A 215 27.66 -8.41 7.82
CA ALA A 215 28.06 -8.65 6.43
C ALA A 215 27.26 -9.80 5.81
N GLU A 216 27.06 -10.88 6.57
CA GLU A 216 26.32 -12.05 6.08
C GLU A 216 24.83 -11.72 5.83
N MET A 217 24.23 -10.90 6.70
CA MET A 217 22.87 -10.40 6.50
C MET A 217 22.75 -9.51 5.27
N ARG A 218 23.68 -8.57 5.07
CA ARG A 218 23.72 -7.72 3.87
C ARG A 218 23.86 -8.57 2.60
N ARG A 219 24.82 -9.50 2.60
CA ARG A 219 25.09 -10.38 1.45
C ARG A 219 23.86 -11.19 1.05
N ARG A 220 23.15 -11.79 2.02
CA ARG A 220 21.92 -12.56 1.76
C ARG A 220 20.80 -11.67 1.25
N PHE A 221 20.59 -10.53 1.90
CA PHE A 221 19.58 -9.57 1.48
C PHE A 221 19.83 -9.07 0.05
N GLU A 222 21.05 -8.66 -0.29
CA GLU A 222 21.43 -8.20 -1.63
C GLU A 222 21.27 -9.30 -2.68
N LYS A 223 21.63 -10.54 -2.34
CA LYS A 223 21.44 -11.69 -3.23
C LYS A 223 19.95 -11.92 -3.54
N ILE A 224 19.08 -11.86 -2.54
CA ILE A 224 17.64 -12.07 -2.71
C ILE A 224 17.01 -10.88 -3.44
N LEU A 225 17.37 -9.65 -3.05
CA LEU A 225 16.84 -8.41 -3.62
C LEU A 225 17.29 -8.19 -5.08
N GLY A 226 18.50 -8.63 -5.43
CA GLY A 226 19.11 -8.35 -6.73
C GLY A 226 18.27 -8.82 -7.93
N ASN A 227 17.56 -9.94 -7.78
CA ASN A 227 16.65 -10.43 -8.83
C ASN A 227 15.38 -9.57 -8.94
N TYR A 228 14.88 -9.07 -7.80
CA TYR A 228 13.68 -8.24 -7.76
C TYR A 228 13.91 -6.86 -8.38
N VAL A 229 15.03 -6.21 -8.05
CA VAL A 229 15.34 -4.84 -8.52
C VAL A 229 15.52 -4.80 -10.05
N LYS A 230 16.08 -5.86 -10.63
CA LYS A 230 16.29 -5.97 -12.08
C LYS A 230 15.03 -6.31 -12.87
N ALA A 231 13.99 -6.81 -12.22
CA ALA A 231 12.75 -7.17 -12.88
C ALA A 231 11.98 -5.93 -13.37
N SER A 232 11.32 -6.06 -14.51
CA SER A 232 10.39 -5.04 -15.03
C SER A 232 9.13 -4.94 -14.16
N ASP A 233 8.38 -3.86 -14.33
CA ASP A 233 7.04 -3.71 -13.74
C ASP A 233 6.11 -4.86 -14.11
N TRP A 234 6.18 -5.32 -15.37
CA TRP A 234 5.41 -6.46 -15.85
C TRP A 234 5.72 -7.71 -15.02
N THR A 235 7.00 -8.06 -14.88
CA THR A 235 7.41 -9.24 -14.10
C THR A 235 7.08 -9.09 -12.61
N LYS A 236 7.21 -7.89 -12.03
CA LYS A 236 6.92 -7.64 -10.60
C LYS A 236 5.44 -7.77 -10.27
N TYR A 237 4.56 -7.20 -11.11
CA TYR A 237 3.17 -6.98 -10.74
C TYR A 237 2.17 -7.91 -11.43
N LYS A 238 2.51 -8.54 -12.57
CA LYS A 238 1.58 -9.40 -13.33
C LYS A 238 0.90 -10.48 -12.48
N ASN A 239 1.64 -11.02 -11.51
CA ASN A 239 1.21 -12.10 -10.64
C ASN A 239 1.02 -11.68 -9.18
N ASP A 240 1.20 -10.39 -8.86
CA ASP A 240 1.03 -9.93 -7.49
C ASP A 240 -0.45 -9.84 -7.11
N LYS A 241 -0.80 -10.45 -5.98
CA LYS A 241 -2.19 -10.53 -5.50
C LYS A 241 -2.76 -9.17 -5.16
N LEU A 242 -1.99 -8.27 -4.55
CA LEU A 242 -2.48 -6.96 -4.13
C LEU A 242 -2.79 -6.09 -5.35
N TYR A 243 -1.92 -6.16 -6.36
CA TYR A 243 -2.15 -5.43 -7.60
C TYR A 243 -3.31 -5.99 -8.42
N LYS A 244 -3.46 -7.33 -8.49
CA LYS A 244 -4.66 -7.99 -9.05
C LYS A 244 -5.94 -7.55 -8.37
N ASP A 245 -5.98 -7.60 -7.04
CA ASP A 245 -7.15 -7.21 -6.26
C ASP A 245 -7.48 -5.73 -6.45
N PHE A 246 -6.47 -4.85 -6.56
CA PHE A 246 -6.64 -3.43 -6.85
C PHE A 246 -7.25 -3.21 -8.24
N LYS A 247 -6.66 -3.79 -9.29
CA LYS A 247 -7.17 -3.64 -10.67
C LYS A 247 -8.57 -4.21 -10.83
N GLN A 248 -8.85 -5.39 -10.27
CA GLN A 248 -10.19 -5.97 -10.26
C GLN A 248 -11.20 -5.05 -9.57
N ALA A 249 -10.88 -4.53 -8.40
CA ALA A 249 -11.82 -3.68 -7.65
C ALA A 249 -12.11 -2.34 -8.33
N VAL A 250 -11.13 -1.79 -9.05
CA VAL A 250 -11.33 -0.60 -9.89
C VAL A 250 -12.13 -0.95 -11.15
N TRP A 251 -11.85 -2.10 -11.77
CA TRP A 251 -12.54 -2.58 -12.98
C TRP A 251 -14.04 -2.87 -12.73
N ASP A 252 -14.36 -3.54 -11.63
CA ASP A 252 -15.72 -3.90 -11.19
C ASP A 252 -16.64 -2.68 -11.03
N ILE A 253 -16.08 -1.47 -10.98
CA ILE A 253 -16.86 -0.24 -10.86
C ILE A 253 -17.60 0.06 -12.14
N ARG A 254 -16.93 -0.14 -13.27
CA ARG A 254 -17.46 0.12 -14.60
C ARG A 254 -18.03 -1.13 -15.27
N HIS A 255 -17.52 -2.30 -14.90
CA HIS A 255 -17.81 -3.54 -15.61
C HIS A 255 -18.32 -4.60 -14.63
N VAL A 256 -19.55 -4.43 -14.16
CA VAL A 256 -20.16 -5.32 -13.14
C VAL A 256 -20.35 -6.75 -13.67
N ASP A 257 -20.63 -6.89 -14.96
CA ASP A 257 -20.93 -8.18 -15.60
C ASP A 257 -19.76 -8.70 -16.47
N GLU A 258 -18.65 -7.97 -16.55
CA GLU A 258 -17.48 -8.39 -17.33
C GLU A 258 -16.33 -8.80 -16.42
N ALA A 259 -15.68 -9.92 -16.77
CA ALA A 259 -14.44 -10.33 -16.15
C ALA A 259 -13.35 -9.26 -16.35
N CYS A 260 -12.62 -8.93 -15.29
CA CYS A 260 -11.45 -8.07 -15.43
C CYS A 260 -10.42 -8.76 -16.33
N PRO A 261 -9.88 -8.06 -17.34
CA PRO A 261 -8.78 -8.55 -18.12
C PRO A 261 -7.59 -8.98 -17.23
N PRO A 262 -6.75 -9.93 -17.69
CA PRO A 262 -5.51 -10.27 -17.00
C PRO A 262 -4.68 -9.02 -16.73
N VAL A 263 -4.02 -9.00 -15.56
CA VAL A 263 -3.24 -7.81 -15.14
C VAL A 263 -2.12 -7.44 -16.11
N SER A 264 -1.57 -8.44 -16.81
CA SER A 264 -0.58 -8.29 -17.87
C SER A 264 -1.02 -7.33 -18.98
N THR A 265 -2.33 -7.21 -19.23
CA THR A 265 -2.89 -6.29 -20.24
C THR A 265 -2.77 -4.81 -19.84
N PHE A 266 -2.64 -4.52 -18.54
CA PHE A 266 -2.48 -3.16 -18.02
C PHE A 266 -1.00 -2.76 -17.81
N LEU A 267 -0.05 -3.64 -18.15
CA LEU A 267 1.36 -3.44 -17.88
C LEU A 267 2.15 -3.45 -19.19
N GLU A 268 3.05 -2.48 -19.35
CA GLU A 268 3.97 -2.45 -20.47
C GLU A 268 5.05 -3.53 -20.30
N LYS A 269 5.26 -4.36 -21.32
CA LYS A 269 6.35 -5.34 -21.34
C LYS A 269 7.69 -4.64 -21.50
N GLY A 270 8.66 -5.04 -20.69
CA GLY A 270 10.06 -4.66 -20.84
C GLY A 270 10.79 -5.47 -21.92
N PRO A 271 11.99 -5.03 -22.33
CA PRO A 271 12.78 -5.68 -23.37
C PRO A 271 13.30 -7.08 -22.99
N ASP A 272 13.41 -7.36 -21.70
CA ASP A 272 13.90 -8.64 -21.16
C ASP A 272 12.78 -9.54 -20.61
N ASP A 273 11.51 -9.14 -20.80
CA ASP A 273 10.38 -9.97 -20.37
C ASP A 273 10.20 -11.16 -21.33
N PRO A 274 9.84 -12.35 -20.82
CA PRO A 274 9.60 -13.49 -21.69
C PRO A 274 8.51 -13.14 -22.71
N GLU A 275 8.75 -13.49 -23.97
CA GLU A 275 7.68 -13.50 -24.97
C GLU A 275 6.55 -14.37 -24.41
N SER A 276 5.32 -13.85 -24.49
CA SER A 276 4.16 -14.64 -24.07
C SER A 276 4.11 -15.77 -25.08
N ASP A 277 4.49 -16.97 -24.66
CA ASP A 277 4.20 -18.15 -25.45
C ASP A 277 2.67 -18.19 -25.58
N ASP A 278 2.14 -18.39 -26.80
CA ASP A 278 0.69 -18.44 -27.03
C ASP A 278 0.01 -19.57 -26.24
N ASP A 279 0.80 -20.44 -25.61
CA ASP A 279 0.38 -21.56 -24.76
C ASP A 279 0.30 -21.22 -23.24
N ASP A 280 0.75 -20.04 -22.80
CA ASP A 280 0.62 -19.60 -21.41
C ASP A 280 -0.79 -19.02 -21.18
N ILE A 281 -1.77 -19.89 -20.88
CA ILE A 281 -3.14 -19.48 -20.53
C ILE A 281 -3.11 -18.66 -19.22
N GLU A 282 -3.02 -17.35 -19.36
CA GLU A 282 -3.19 -16.42 -18.24
C GLU A 282 -4.66 -16.37 -17.84
N MET A 283 -4.99 -16.94 -16.68
CA MET A 283 -6.35 -16.85 -16.14
C MET A 283 -6.70 -15.38 -15.86
N GLY A 284 -7.64 -14.84 -16.65
CA GLY A 284 -8.27 -13.56 -16.41
C GLY A 284 -9.03 -13.52 -15.08
N GLY A 285 -9.45 -12.32 -14.67
CA GLY A 285 -10.25 -12.13 -13.47
C GLY A 285 -11.51 -12.98 -13.51
N THR A 286 -11.80 -13.71 -12.43
CA THR A 286 -13.10 -14.37 -12.28
C THR A 286 -14.09 -13.35 -11.75
N THR A 287 -15.26 -13.21 -12.39
CA THR A 287 -16.37 -12.42 -11.87
C THR A 287 -16.74 -12.96 -10.49
N GLN A 288 -16.52 -12.16 -9.44
CA GLN A 288 -16.91 -12.57 -8.10
C GLN A 288 -18.42 -12.37 -7.94
N ASP A 289 -19.13 -13.46 -7.69
CA ASP A 289 -20.54 -13.40 -7.35
C ASP A 289 -20.72 -12.76 -5.97
N TYR A 290 -21.18 -11.52 -5.94
CA TYR A 290 -21.56 -10.81 -4.71
C TYR A 290 -22.97 -11.17 -4.22
N LYS A 291 -23.53 -12.29 -4.72
CA LYS A 291 -24.79 -12.87 -4.30
C LYS A 291 -24.52 -14.11 -3.45
N CYS A 292 -25.31 -14.30 -2.41
CA CYS A 292 -25.21 -15.48 -1.57
C CYS A 292 -25.71 -16.72 -2.33
N PRO A 293 -24.96 -17.82 -2.37
CA PRO A 293 -25.34 -19.03 -3.12
C PRO A 293 -26.58 -19.74 -2.54
N MET A 294 -27.02 -19.37 -1.33
CA MET A 294 -28.23 -19.91 -0.71
C MET A 294 -29.47 -19.05 -0.94
N THR A 295 -29.34 -17.73 -0.81
CA THR A 295 -30.49 -16.82 -0.92
C THR A 295 -30.65 -16.24 -2.32
N LEU A 296 -29.62 -16.35 -3.17
CA LEU A 296 -29.51 -15.70 -4.48
C LEU A 296 -29.65 -14.17 -4.43
N MET A 297 -29.61 -13.59 -3.23
CA MET A 297 -29.65 -12.16 -2.96
C MET A 297 -28.26 -11.67 -2.55
N PRO A 298 -27.98 -10.36 -2.63
CA PRO A 298 -26.76 -9.79 -2.06
C PRO A 298 -26.52 -10.24 -0.61
N TYR A 299 -25.26 -10.35 -0.20
CA TYR A 299 -24.92 -10.85 1.12
C TYR A 299 -25.45 -9.94 2.22
N GLU A 300 -26.01 -10.56 3.26
CA GLU A 300 -26.44 -9.90 4.48
C GLU A 300 -25.70 -10.49 5.67
N ASN A 301 -24.89 -9.66 6.34
CA ASN A 301 -23.93 -10.08 7.36
C ASN A 301 -23.07 -11.26 6.86
N ALA A 302 -22.27 -11.02 5.82
CA ALA A 302 -21.47 -12.02 5.14
C ALA A 302 -20.57 -12.77 6.13
N VAL A 303 -20.61 -14.10 6.04
CA VAL A 303 -19.79 -15.01 6.83
C VAL A 303 -19.09 -16.00 5.91
N SER A 304 -17.90 -16.42 6.28
CA SER A 304 -17.12 -17.41 5.53
C SER A 304 -16.78 -18.61 6.41
N SER A 305 -16.71 -19.77 5.78
CA SER A 305 -16.27 -20.99 6.44
C SER A 305 -14.75 -21.01 6.63
N THR A 306 -14.28 -21.61 7.72
CA THR A 306 -12.85 -21.92 7.92
C THR A 306 -12.43 -23.24 7.27
N LYS A 307 -13.39 -24.09 6.88
CA LYS A 307 -13.15 -25.44 6.33
C LYS A 307 -13.22 -25.51 4.80
N CYS A 308 -13.85 -24.54 4.17
CA CYS A 308 -13.99 -24.40 2.72
C CYS A 308 -14.00 -22.91 2.34
N PRO A 309 -13.67 -22.55 1.08
CA PRO A 309 -13.61 -21.16 0.64
C PRO A 309 -15.00 -20.49 0.45
N HIS A 310 -16.09 -21.15 0.84
CA HIS A 310 -17.45 -20.66 0.58
C HIS A 310 -17.93 -19.65 1.62
N SER A 311 -18.69 -18.66 1.14
CA SER A 311 -19.28 -17.60 1.94
C SER A 311 -20.80 -17.57 1.80
N PHE A 312 -21.49 -17.11 2.84
CA PHE A 312 -22.95 -17.14 2.95
C PHE A 312 -23.47 -15.91 3.70
N SER A 313 -24.76 -15.61 3.57
CA SER A 313 -25.46 -14.69 4.49
C SER A 313 -25.61 -15.35 5.85
N ALA A 314 -25.33 -14.63 6.94
CA ALA A 314 -25.26 -15.22 8.28
C ALA A 314 -26.56 -15.93 8.70
N ALA A 315 -27.72 -15.34 8.41
CA ALA A 315 -29.01 -15.92 8.77
C ALA A 315 -29.22 -17.27 8.07
N ALA A 316 -29.00 -17.31 6.75
CA ALA A 316 -29.23 -18.50 5.92
C ALA A 316 -28.36 -19.69 6.35
N ILE A 317 -27.05 -19.49 6.54
CA ILE A 317 -26.16 -20.61 6.91
C ILE A 317 -26.36 -21.06 8.35
N ARG A 318 -26.67 -20.14 9.27
CA ARG A 318 -26.96 -20.50 10.66
C ARG A 318 -28.22 -21.34 10.74
N GLU A 319 -29.26 -20.93 10.03
CA GLU A 319 -30.51 -21.68 9.93
C GLU A 319 -30.26 -23.10 9.38
N HIS A 320 -29.56 -23.21 8.25
CA HIS A 320 -29.19 -24.49 7.63
C HIS A 320 -28.46 -25.45 8.59
N ILE A 321 -27.51 -24.92 9.37
CA ILE A 321 -26.77 -25.72 10.36
C ILE A 321 -27.67 -26.13 11.53
N THR A 322 -28.56 -25.24 12.00
CA THR A 322 -29.46 -25.51 13.13
C THR A 322 -30.60 -26.47 12.78
N GLN A 323 -31.06 -26.47 11.54
CA GLN A 323 -32.07 -27.42 11.05
C GLN A 323 -31.52 -28.85 10.93
N SER A 324 -30.20 -29.02 10.89
CA SER A 324 -29.58 -30.34 10.92
C SER A 324 -29.62 -30.96 12.32
N SER A 325 -30.06 -32.21 12.40
CA SER A 325 -30.19 -32.97 13.64
C SER A 325 -28.89 -33.10 14.45
N ARG A 326 -27.73 -32.94 13.82
CA ARG A 326 -26.40 -33.07 14.44
C ARG A 326 -25.71 -31.74 14.74
N ARG A 327 -26.43 -30.60 14.70
CA ARG A 327 -25.85 -29.23 14.81
C ARG A 327 -24.65 -28.99 13.89
N SER A 328 -24.61 -29.74 12.81
CA SER A 328 -23.58 -29.73 11.78
C SER A 328 -24.23 -30.16 10.47
N ALA A 329 -23.98 -29.42 9.40
CA ALA A 329 -24.59 -29.64 8.10
C ALA A 329 -23.52 -29.70 7.01
N LYS A 330 -23.81 -30.40 5.92
CA LYS A 330 -22.97 -30.33 4.72
C LYS A 330 -23.01 -28.92 4.16
N CYS A 331 -21.88 -28.46 3.61
CA CYS A 331 -21.80 -27.22 2.86
C CYS A 331 -22.88 -27.21 1.76
N PRO A 332 -23.72 -26.17 1.66
CA PRO A 332 -24.83 -26.15 0.70
C PRO A 332 -24.39 -25.87 -0.74
N VAL A 333 -23.13 -25.45 -0.95
CA VAL A 333 -22.56 -25.30 -2.30
C VAL A 333 -22.35 -26.68 -2.94
N ALA A 334 -22.89 -26.85 -4.15
CA ALA A 334 -22.78 -28.08 -4.93
C ALA A 334 -21.31 -28.51 -5.09
N GLY A 335 -21.03 -29.79 -4.89
CA GLY A 335 -19.68 -30.36 -5.00
C GLY A 335 -18.78 -30.15 -3.76
N CYS A 336 -19.28 -29.53 -2.68
CA CYS A 336 -18.52 -29.38 -1.44
C CYS A 336 -18.98 -30.36 -0.35
N ASP A 337 -18.16 -31.35 0.00
CA ASP A 337 -18.49 -32.35 1.02
C ASP A 337 -18.08 -31.98 2.46
N LYS A 338 -17.67 -30.72 2.70
CA LYS A 338 -17.22 -30.29 4.03
C LYS A 338 -18.40 -30.15 4.99
N MET A 339 -18.26 -30.72 6.20
CA MET A 339 -19.21 -30.57 7.30
C MET A 339 -18.94 -29.28 8.08
N LEU A 340 -19.91 -28.38 8.06
CA LEU A 340 -19.88 -27.07 8.70
C LEU A 340 -20.63 -27.10 10.02
N SER A 341 -20.05 -26.48 11.04
CA SER A 341 -20.67 -26.22 12.34
C SER A 341 -20.64 -24.71 12.62
N LEU A 342 -21.43 -24.24 13.59
CA LEU A 342 -21.50 -22.81 13.92
C LEU A 342 -20.14 -22.20 14.30
N SER A 343 -19.22 -22.99 14.86
CA SER A 343 -17.86 -22.55 15.20
C SER A 343 -16.94 -22.38 13.99
N ASP A 344 -17.27 -23.00 12.85
CA ASP A 344 -16.49 -22.90 11.61
C ASP A 344 -16.85 -21.65 10.80
N ILE A 345 -17.90 -20.93 11.19
CA ILE A 345 -18.43 -19.80 10.44
C ILE A 345 -17.93 -18.50 11.09
N LYS A 346 -17.13 -17.73 10.36
CA LYS A 346 -16.56 -16.46 10.83
C LYS A 346 -17.10 -15.27 10.05
N PRO A 347 -17.29 -14.10 10.69
CA PRO A 347 -17.72 -12.89 10.00
C PRO A 347 -16.68 -12.45 8.98
N ASN A 348 -17.14 -12.09 7.78
CA ASN A 348 -16.31 -11.57 6.70
C ASN A 348 -16.75 -10.15 6.35
N ALA A 349 -16.22 -9.19 7.13
CA ALA A 349 -16.53 -7.77 6.94
C ALA A 349 -16.09 -7.22 5.57
N MET A 350 -15.03 -7.79 4.98
CA MET A 350 -14.54 -7.40 3.66
C MET A 350 -15.54 -7.77 2.57
N LEU A 351 -16.04 -9.01 2.58
CA LEU A 351 -17.05 -9.45 1.62
C LEU A 351 -18.37 -8.70 1.81
N GLN A 352 -18.79 -8.45 3.06
CA GLN A 352 -19.98 -7.66 3.33
C GLN A 352 -19.86 -6.26 2.73
N LYS A 353 -18.76 -5.56 3.00
CA LYS A 353 -18.52 -4.21 2.48
C LYS A 353 -18.60 -4.17 0.95
N LYS A 354 -17.97 -5.14 0.27
CA LYS A 354 -18.02 -5.24 -1.19
C LYS A 354 -19.44 -5.52 -1.71
N SER A 355 -20.16 -6.47 -1.09
CA SER A 355 -21.53 -6.79 -1.49
C SER A 355 -22.49 -5.61 -1.29
N ASP A 356 -22.34 -4.86 -0.19
CA ASP A 356 -23.11 -3.63 0.07
C ASP A 356 -22.85 -2.55 -0.97
N GLN A 357 -21.58 -2.37 -1.38
CA GLN A 357 -21.22 -1.44 -2.45
C GLN A 357 -21.88 -1.81 -3.77
N VAL A 358 -21.84 -3.10 -4.15
CA VAL A 358 -22.47 -3.59 -5.37
C VAL A 358 -24.00 -3.45 -5.31
N LYS A 359 -24.64 -3.84 -4.20
CA LYS A 359 -26.09 -3.69 -4.00
C LYS A 359 -26.52 -2.23 -4.10
N ALA A 360 -25.80 -1.33 -3.44
CA ALA A 360 -26.09 0.10 -3.47
C ALA A 360 -25.91 0.70 -4.88
N ARG A 361 -25.03 0.15 -5.70
CA ARG A 361 -24.85 0.55 -7.10
C ARG A 361 -26.00 0.04 -7.98
N GLN A 362 -26.35 -1.23 -7.87
CA GLN A 362 -27.46 -1.83 -8.62
C GLN A 362 -28.79 -1.13 -8.35
N LEU A 363 -29.04 -0.75 -7.10
CA LEU A 363 -30.26 -0.02 -6.73
C LEU A 363 -30.32 1.35 -7.42
N ARG A 364 -29.23 2.12 -7.39
CA ARG A 364 -29.22 3.45 -8.03
C ARG A 364 -29.34 3.38 -9.54
N ARG A 365 -28.65 2.45 -10.20
CA ARG A 365 -28.79 2.26 -11.65
C ARG A 365 -30.25 1.97 -12.02
N ARG A 366 -30.94 1.15 -11.23
CA ARG A 366 -32.37 0.91 -11.43
C ARG A 366 -33.20 2.18 -11.21
N GLU A 367 -32.92 2.95 -10.15
CA GLU A 367 -33.62 4.21 -9.88
C GLU A 367 -33.40 5.25 -11.01
N GLU A 368 -32.20 5.30 -11.60
CA GLU A 368 -31.87 6.17 -12.75
C GLU A 368 -32.57 5.71 -14.04
N GLU A 369 -32.57 4.40 -14.33
CA GLU A 369 -33.31 3.83 -15.46
C GLU A 369 -34.83 4.08 -15.32
N GLU A 370 -35.38 3.89 -14.12
CA GLU A 370 -36.79 4.16 -13.82
C GLU A 370 -37.13 5.66 -13.93
N ALA A 371 -36.20 6.56 -13.58
CA ALA A 371 -36.39 8.00 -13.75
C ALA A 371 -36.36 8.43 -15.22
N ALA A 372 -35.41 7.91 -16.01
CA ALA A 372 -35.33 8.18 -17.45
C ALA A 372 -36.57 7.68 -18.19
N ASP A 373 -37.06 6.48 -17.88
CA ASP A 373 -38.29 5.93 -18.46
C ASP A 373 -39.52 6.76 -18.08
N ALA A 374 -39.53 7.39 -16.89
CA ALA A 374 -40.62 8.28 -16.46
C ALA A 374 -40.59 9.64 -17.19
N GLU A 375 -39.42 10.22 -17.41
CA GLU A 375 -39.24 11.46 -18.18
C GLU A 375 -39.64 11.27 -19.65
N ASP A 376 -39.25 10.14 -20.26
CA ASP A 376 -39.65 9.78 -21.63
C ASP A 376 -41.16 9.54 -21.76
N ALA A 377 -41.81 9.01 -20.71
CA ALA A 377 -43.26 8.81 -20.69
C ALA A 377 -44.04 10.12 -20.55
N GLU A 378 -43.55 11.09 -19.79
CA GLU A 378 -44.15 12.43 -19.66
C GLU A 378 -43.99 13.28 -20.93
N LEU A 379 -42.99 13.01 -21.78
CA LEU A 379 -42.77 13.73 -23.05
C LEU A 379 -43.71 13.28 -24.19
N ILE A 380 -44.46 12.19 -24.01
CA ILE A 380 -45.34 11.59 -25.04
C ILE A 380 -46.83 11.96 -24.83
N GLU A 381 -47.21 12.52 -23.68
CA GLU A 381 -48.53 13.11 -23.42
C GLU A 381 -48.60 14.59 -23.82
#